data_AF-A0AAW0WSC7-F1
#
_entry.id   AF-A0AAW0WSC7-F1
#
_cell.length_a   1.000
_cell.length_b   1.000
_cell.length_c   1.000
_cell.angle_alpha   90.00
_cell.angle_beta   90.00
_cell.angle_gamma   90.00
#
_symmetry.space_group_name_H-M   'P 1'
#
loop_
_entity.id
_entity.type
_entity.pdbx_description
1 polymer ?
#
loop_
_entity_poly.entity_id
_entity_poly.type
_entity_poly.pdbx_seq_one_letter_code
_entity_poly.pdbx_strand_id
1 'polypeptide(L)'
;VVSEYKTRDELLQAMLCCCFLPGVSGFSLPTFQGRRYLDGGMSNNMPLKGPNTLSINAFAGEFDICPEDDIQSYGPTTAFNQTLEMSNENLRRFYLALVPPEPDELDVFFSHGYTDAHKYITGA
;
A
#
# COMPACT_ATOMS: atom_id res chain seq x y z
N VAL A 1 1.41 14.37 -10.59
CA VAL A 1 2.49 13.87 -9.72
C VAL A 1 3.27 15.07 -9.22
N VAL A 2 3.50 15.17 -7.91
CA VAL A 2 4.36 16.20 -7.31
C VAL A 2 5.72 15.55 -7.08
N SER A 3 6.78 16.13 -7.65
CA SER A 3 8.13 15.56 -7.61
C SER A 3 9.19 16.53 -7.07
N GLU A 4 8.80 17.77 -6.79
CA GLU A 4 9.68 18.83 -6.29
C GLU A 4 9.01 19.49 -5.08
N TYR A 5 9.81 19.78 -4.06
CA TYR A 5 9.39 20.38 -2.80
C TYR A 5 10.34 21.52 -2.45
N LYS A 6 9.82 22.67 -2.07
CA LYS A 6 10.64 23.87 -1.77
C LYS A 6 11.29 23.79 -0.40
N THR A 7 10.65 23.10 0.54
CA THR A 7 11.10 22.96 1.91
C THR A 7 10.83 21.55 2.45
N ARG A 8 11.52 21.20 3.54
CA ARG A 8 11.24 19.97 4.30
C ARG A 8 9.78 19.95 4.80
N ASP A 9 9.26 21.09 5.24
CA ASP A 9 7.89 21.17 5.75
C ASP A 9 6.86 20.91 4.65
N GLU A 10 7.10 21.40 3.43
CA GLU A 10 6.24 21.12 2.28
C GLU A 10 6.26 19.61 1.94
N LEU A 11 7.43 18.96 1.98
CA LEU A 11 7.55 17.50 1.82
C LEU A 11 6.77 16.73 2.90
N LEU A 12 6.93 17.12 4.17
CA LEU A 12 6.21 16.48 5.28
C LEU A 12 4.70 16.65 5.14
N GLN A 13 4.23 17.84 4.75
CA GLN A 13 2.81 18.06 4.46
C GLN A 13 2.30 17.17 3.33
N ALA A 14 3.06 17.03 2.24
CA ALA A 14 2.71 16.12 1.15
C ALA A 14 2.64 14.67 1.63
N MET A 15 3.62 14.21 2.41
CA MET A 15 3.62 12.86 2.98
C MET A 15 2.42 12.60 3.88
N LEU A 16 2.08 13.55 4.77
CA LEU A 16 0.88 13.45 5.61
C LEU A 16 -0.38 13.34 4.75
N CYS A 17 -0.50 14.12 3.68
CA CYS A 17 -1.62 14.00 2.74
C CYS A 17 -1.67 12.62 2.05
N CYS A 18 -0.51 12.04 1.72
CA CYS A 18 -0.43 10.74 1.03
C CYS A 18 -0.90 9.57 1.90
N CYS A 19 -0.75 9.63 3.23
CA CYS A 19 -1.09 8.54 4.15
C CYS A 19 -2.26 8.86 5.10
N PHE A 20 -3.03 9.93 4.85
CA PHE A 20 -4.14 10.32 5.74
C PHE A 20 -5.41 9.52 5.43
N LEU A 21 -5.71 8.55 6.29
CA LEU A 21 -6.94 7.76 6.26
C LEU A 21 -7.95 8.35 7.25
N PRO A 22 -9.07 8.95 6.78
CA PRO A 22 -10.09 9.50 7.68
C PRO A 22 -10.59 8.45 8.67
N GLY A 23 -10.68 8.82 9.94
CA GLY A 23 -11.08 7.92 11.03
C GLY A 23 -9.92 7.15 11.68
N VAL A 24 -8.86 6.83 10.93
CA VAL A 24 -7.62 6.24 11.49
C VAL A 24 -6.64 7.33 11.89
N SER A 25 -6.31 8.24 10.96
CA SER A 25 -5.36 9.33 11.18
C SER A 25 -5.99 10.54 11.88
N GLY A 26 -7.32 10.65 11.86
CA GLY A 26 -8.09 11.77 12.41
C GLY A 26 -9.26 12.19 11.51
N PHE A 27 -9.90 13.31 11.85
CA PHE A 27 -11.07 13.84 11.11
C PHE A 27 -10.80 15.11 10.30
N SER A 28 -9.74 15.85 10.65
CA SER A 28 -9.35 17.08 9.97
C SER A 28 -8.37 16.78 8.85
N LEU A 29 -8.84 16.82 7.60
CA LEU A 29 -8.01 16.52 6.43
C LEU A 29 -6.80 17.48 6.34
N PRO A 30 -5.58 16.96 6.11
CA PRO A 30 -4.41 17.77 5.90
C PRO A 30 -4.52 18.56 4.59
N THR A 31 -3.82 19.69 4.54
CA THR A 31 -3.82 20.59 3.38
C THR A 31 -2.43 20.65 2.77
N PHE A 32 -2.36 20.51 1.46
CA PHE A 32 -1.15 20.70 0.66
C PHE A 32 -1.45 21.71 -0.45
N GLN A 33 -0.64 22.75 -0.59
CA GLN A 33 -0.82 23.80 -1.61
C GLN A 33 -2.25 24.37 -1.70
N GLY A 34 -2.90 24.58 -0.55
CA GLY A 34 -4.25 25.15 -0.45
C GLY A 34 -5.41 24.19 -0.74
N ARG A 35 -5.14 22.91 -0.96
CA ARG A 35 -6.17 21.87 -1.19
C ARG A 35 -6.12 20.80 -0.09
N ARG A 36 -7.28 20.30 0.29
CA ARG A 36 -7.40 19.20 1.26
C ARG A 36 -7.25 17.85 0.55
N TYR A 37 -6.52 16.94 1.17
CA TYR A 37 -6.24 15.62 0.62
C TYR A 37 -6.55 14.52 1.62
N LEU A 38 -6.80 13.34 1.07
CA LEU A 38 -6.92 12.05 1.73
C LEU A 38 -6.00 11.08 1.00
N ASP A 39 -5.70 9.95 1.65
CA ASP A 39 -4.85 8.90 1.13
C ASP A 39 -5.23 8.49 -0.31
N GLY A 40 -4.22 8.40 -1.17
CA GLY A 40 -4.39 8.15 -2.61
C GLY A 40 -4.97 6.76 -2.92
N GLY A 41 -4.87 5.80 -2.00
CA GLY A 41 -5.34 4.43 -2.15
C GLY A 41 -6.84 4.29 -2.35
N MET A 42 -7.63 5.31 -1.95
CA MET A 42 -9.07 5.38 -2.22
C MET A 42 -9.42 5.92 -3.62
N SER A 43 -8.42 6.20 -4.47
CA SER A 43 -8.64 6.75 -5.81
C SER A 43 -7.77 6.09 -6.88
N ASN A 44 -6.45 6.04 -6.64
CA ASN A 44 -5.47 5.52 -7.57
C ASN A 44 -4.25 4.99 -6.79
N ASN A 45 -4.34 3.76 -6.28
CA ASN A 45 -3.34 3.17 -5.41
C ASN A 45 -2.05 2.77 -6.17
N MET A 46 -2.17 2.48 -7.48
CA MET A 46 -1.04 2.10 -8.34
C MET A 46 -0.97 3.01 -9.58
N PRO A 47 -0.55 4.29 -9.41
CA PRO A 47 -0.62 5.30 -10.45
C PRO A 47 0.36 5.09 -11.62
N LEU A 48 1.36 4.22 -11.46
CA LEU A 48 2.40 3.96 -12.45
C LEU A 48 2.40 2.47 -12.81
N LYS A 49 2.29 2.15 -14.10
CA LYS A 49 2.41 0.80 -14.66
C LYS A 49 3.16 0.88 -15.98
N GLY A 50 4.05 -0.07 -16.26
CA GLY A 50 4.82 -0.10 -17.50
C GLY A 50 5.94 -1.14 -17.47
N PRO A 51 6.58 -1.41 -18.63
CA PRO A 51 7.58 -2.48 -18.77
C PRO A 51 8.86 -2.26 -17.96
N ASN A 52 9.13 -1.03 -17.54
CA ASN A 52 10.30 -0.65 -16.74
C ASN A 52 9.93 -0.29 -15.29
N THR A 53 8.72 -0.65 -14.85
CA THR A 53 8.21 -0.33 -13.52
C THR A 53 7.98 -1.62 -12.76
N LEU A 54 8.65 -1.75 -11.61
CA LEU A 54 8.43 -2.85 -10.67
C LEU A 54 7.27 -2.51 -9.75
N SER A 55 6.28 -3.39 -9.67
CA SER A 55 5.12 -3.25 -8.77
C SER A 55 5.31 -4.07 -7.49
N ILE A 56 5.09 -3.42 -6.34
CA ILE A 56 5.23 -4.04 -5.02
C ILE A 56 3.96 -3.78 -4.23
N ASN A 57 3.40 -4.82 -3.61
CA ASN A 57 2.21 -4.68 -2.80
C ASN A 57 2.25 -5.59 -1.58
N ALA A 58 1.75 -5.09 -0.44
CA ALA A 58 1.61 -5.88 0.78
C ALA A 58 0.42 -6.86 0.72
N PHE A 59 -0.46 -6.72 -0.26
CA PHE A 59 -1.61 -7.58 -0.52
C PHE A 59 -1.33 -8.52 -1.69
N ALA A 60 -1.80 -9.76 -1.60
CA ALA A 60 -1.77 -10.70 -2.72
C ALA A 60 -2.62 -10.18 -3.89
N GLY A 61 -2.14 -10.32 -5.12
CA GLY A 61 -2.81 -9.78 -6.30
C GLY A 61 -1.95 -9.84 -7.56
N GLU A 62 -2.26 -9.00 -8.54
CA GLU A 62 -1.51 -8.91 -9.79
C GLU A 62 -0.35 -7.90 -9.67
N PHE A 63 0.70 -8.29 -8.94
CA PHE A 63 1.92 -7.49 -8.75
C PHE A 63 3.17 -8.34 -8.97
N ASP A 64 4.30 -7.69 -9.24
CA ASP A 64 5.58 -8.37 -9.42
C ASP A 64 6.09 -8.95 -8.10
N ILE A 65 5.94 -8.20 -7.01
CA ILE A 65 6.32 -8.60 -5.65
C ILE A 65 5.11 -8.41 -4.74
N CYS A 66 4.52 -9.52 -4.30
CA CYS A 66 3.46 -9.56 -3.30
C CYS A 66 3.40 -10.93 -2.63
N PRO A 67 2.67 -11.06 -1.51
CA PRO A 67 2.46 -12.36 -0.88
C PRO A 67 1.78 -13.36 -1.82
N GLU A 68 2.18 -14.63 -1.72
CA GLU A 68 1.49 -15.76 -2.35
C GLU A 68 0.64 -16.48 -1.30
N ASP A 69 -0.67 -16.31 -1.37
CA ASP A 69 -1.60 -16.95 -0.43
C ASP A 69 -1.93 -18.38 -0.88
N ASP A 70 -1.72 -19.36 0.00
CA ASP A 70 -1.84 -20.79 -0.35
C ASP A 70 -3.30 -21.30 -0.39
N ILE A 71 -4.27 -20.65 0.27
CA ILE A 71 -5.56 -21.29 0.61
C ILE A 71 -6.74 -20.28 0.56
N GLN A 72 -7.78 -20.58 -0.21
CA GLN A 72 -9.08 -19.86 -0.27
C GLN A 72 -9.07 -18.43 -0.88
N SER A 73 -8.67 -18.31 -2.15
CA SER A 73 -9.09 -17.16 -2.97
C SER A 73 -10.50 -17.36 -3.53
N TYR A 74 -11.31 -16.28 -3.48
CA TYR A 74 -12.59 -16.14 -4.16
C TYR A 74 -12.46 -15.50 -5.55
N GLY A 75 -11.23 -15.28 -6.01
CA GLY A 75 -10.86 -14.67 -7.29
C GLY A 75 -10.40 -13.21 -7.17
N PRO A 76 -9.82 -12.65 -8.25
CA PRO A 76 -9.32 -11.29 -8.26
C PRO A 76 -10.46 -10.26 -8.29
N THR A 77 -10.23 -9.12 -7.64
CA THR A 77 -11.08 -7.93 -7.75
C THR A 77 -10.26 -6.71 -8.11
N THR A 78 -10.79 -5.86 -8.98
CA THR A 78 -10.12 -4.63 -9.41
C THR A 78 -10.85 -3.41 -8.88
N ALA A 79 -10.14 -2.59 -8.11
CA ALA A 79 -10.63 -1.32 -7.60
C ALA A 79 -9.45 -0.34 -7.42
N PHE A 80 -9.71 0.97 -7.48
CA PHE A 80 -8.69 2.01 -7.23
C PHE A 80 -7.36 1.82 -7.99
N ASN A 81 -7.45 1.34 -9.24
CA ASN A 81 -6.33 1.04 -10.12
C ASN A 81 -5.38 -0.10 -9.66
N GLN A 82 -5.86 -1.02 -8.83
CA GLN A 82 -5.13 -2.22 -8.43
C GLN A 82 -6.02 -3.47 -8.52
N THR A 83 -5.43 -4.63 -8.78
CA THR A 83 -6.11 -5.93 -8.75
C THR A 83 -5.60 -6.71 -7.53
N LEU A 84 -6.50 -7.06 -6.62
CA LEU A 84 -6.21 -7.79 -5.39
C LEU A 84 -6.94 -9.12 -5.39
N GLU A 85 -6.33 -10.15 -4.81
CA GLU A 85 -7.03 -11.40 -4.54
C GLU A 85 -8.05 -11.22 -3.41
N MET A 86 -9.27 -11.68 -3.63
CA MET A 86 -10.27 -11.76 -2.56
C MET A 86 -9.99 -12.99 -1.71
N SER A 87 -9.22 -12.83 -0.63
CA SER A 87 -8.87 -13.90 0.31
C SER A 87 -9.09 -13.47 1.76
N ASN A 88 -9.19 -14.43 2.67
CA ASN A 88 -9.26 -14.14 4.10
C ASN A 88 -7.94 -13.52 4.60
N GLU A 89 -6.83 -13.91 4.00
CA GLU A 89 -5.49 -13.41 4.24
C GLU A 89 -5.41 -11.92 3.88
N ASN A 90 -5.88 -11.52 2.69
CA ASN A 90 -5.93 -10.10 2.32
C ASN A 90 -6.90 -9.29 3.17
N LEU A 91 -8.04 -9.87 3.57
CA LEU A 91 -8.95 -9.23 4.53
C LEU A 91 -8.27 -8.99 5.89
N ARG A 92 -7.51 -9.97 6.38
CA ARG A 92 -6.69 -9.82 7.60
C ARG A 92 -5.64 -8.72 7.41
N ARG A 93 -4.88 -8.74 6.32
CA ARG A 93 -3.87 -7.69 6.02
C ARG A 93 -4.51 -6.30 5.95
N PHE A 94 -5.72 -6.20 5.40
CA PHE A 94 -6.42 -4.92 5.27
C PHE A 94 -6.81 -4.37 6.63
N TYR A 95 -7.33 -5.24 7.51
CA TYR A 95 -7.60 -4.87 8.90
C TYR A 95 -6.33 -4.38 9.62
N LEU A 96 -5.22 -5.10 9.47
CA LEU A 96 -3.94 -4.77 10.12
C LEU A 96 -3.26 -3.52 9.53
N ALA A 97 -3.58 -3.15 8.28
CA ALA A 97 -3.15 -1.88 7.70
C ALA A 97 -3.88 -0.68 8.33
N LEU A 98 -5.10 -0.88 8.84
CA LEU A 98 -5.88 0.16 9.50
C LEU A 98 -5.60 0.22 11.01
N VAL A 99 -5.39 -0.94 11.64
CA VAL A 99 -5.13 -1.08 13.07
C VAL A 99 -3.74 -1.71 13.24
N PRO A 100 -2.74 -0.92 13.66
CA PRO A 100 -1.37 -1.42 13.79
C PRO A 100 -1.32 -2.67 14.70
N PRO A 101 -0.75 -3.78 14.22
CA PRO A 101 -0.60 -4.99 15.01
C PRO A 101 0.48 -4.83 16.09
N GLU A 102 0.62 -5.85 16.94
CA GLU A 102 1.72 -5.93 17.90
C GLU A 102 3.08 -6.01 17.17
N PRO A 103 4.19 -5.56 17.80
CA PRO A 103 5.51 -5.54 17.18
C PRO A 103 5.95 -6.89 16.59
N ASP A 104 5.66 -8.00 17.28
CA ASP A 104 6.03 -9.34 16.83
C ASP A 104 5.35 -9.70 15.50
N GLU A 105 4.12 -9.24 15.28
CA GLU A 105 3.41 -9.44 14.02
C GLU A 105 3.94 -8.50 12.91
N LEU A 106 4.38 -7.28 13.25
CA LEU A 106 5.07 -6.41 12.30
C LEU A 106 6.38 -7.04 11.79
N ASP A 107 7.13 -7.71 12.67
CA ASP A 107 8.37 -8.41 12.30
C ASP A 107 8.11 -9.57 11.34
N VAL A 108 6.97 -10.24 11.48
CA VAL A 108 6.51 -11.26 10.52
C VAL A 108 6.25 -10.64 9.15
N PHE A 109 5.52 -9.52 9.08
CA PHE A 109 5.29 -8.80 7.81
C PHE A 109 6.58 -8.34 7.15
N PHE A 110 7.52 -7.81 7.94
CA PHE A 110 8.84 -7.42 7.45
C PHE A 110 9.59 -8.62 6.83
N SER A 111 9.58 -9.75 7.52
CA SER A 111 10.24 -10.98 7.06
C SER A 111 9.60 -11.55 5.79
N HIS A 112 8.27 -11.48 5.68
CA HIS A 112 7.55 -11.86 4.47
C HIS A 112 7.93 -10.96 3.29
N GLY A 113 7.88 -9.63 3.44
CA GLY A 113 8.25 -8.71 2.37
C GLY A 113 9.70 -8.88 1.90
N TYR A 114 10.63 -9.20 2.82
CA TYR A 114 11.99 -9.58 2.45
C TYR A 114 12.02 -10.86 1.60
N THR A 115 11.27 -11.88 2.02
CA THR A 115 11.21 -13.18 1.32
C THR A 115 10.60 -13.03 -0.06
N ASP A 116 9.50 -12.30 -0.20
CA ASP A 116 8.83 -12.04 -1.48
C ASP A 116 9.77 -11.32 -2.46
N ALA A 117 10.47 -10.29 -1.97
CA ALA A 117 11.44 -9.56 -2.79
C ALA A 117 12.65 -10.42 -3.17
N HIS A 118 13.16 -11.23 -2.24
CA HIS A 118 14.26 -12.16 -2.50
C HIS A 118 13.87 -13.21 -3.56
N LYS A 119 12.66 -13.77 -3.44
CA LYS A 119 12.10 -14.72 -4.41
C LYS A 119 12.07 -14.13 -5.82
N TYR A 120 11.51 -12.92 -5.96
CA TYR A 120 11.46 -12.22 -7.24
C TYR A 120 12.84 -11.99 -7.87
N ILE A 121 13.82 -11.56 -7.05
CA ILE A 121 15.18 -11.28 -7.53
C ILE A 121 15.92 -12.55 -7.95
N THR A 122 15.70 -13.67 -7.24
CA THR A 122 16.42 -14.93 -7.47
C THR A 122 15.73 -15.88 -8.45
N GLY A 123 14.44 -15.70 -8.70
CA GLY A 123 13.63 -16.58 -9.54
C GLY A 123 13.38 -17.96 -8.93
N ALA A 124 13.50 -18.09 -7.61
CA ALA A 124 13.35 -19.32 -6.85
C ALA A 124 11.90 -19.64 -6.45
#